data_AF-A0A2T8I2S7-F1
#
_entry.id   AF-A0A2T8I2S7-F1
#
_cell.length_a   1.000
_cell.length_b   1.000
_cell.length_c   1.000
_cell.angle_alpha   90.00
_cell.angle_beta   90.00
_cell.angle_gamma   90.00
#
_symmetry.space_group_name_H-M   'P 1'
#
loop_
_entity.id
_entity.type
_entity.pdbx_description
1 polymer ?
#
loop_
_entity_poly.entity_id
_entity_poly.type
_entity_poly.pdbx_seq_one_letter_code
_entity_poly.pdbx_strand_id
1 'polypeptide(L)'
;MASLAATAAVAAPAEVTHLTQRDAAEIDEQLMGPLGFSVDQLMELAGLSVAAAVAEVYKLSEHTRVLIICGPGNNGGDGLVAARHLYHFGYRPSVCYPKRTPKPLYSGLVTQLESLSIPFIPAEDLPDDLSREFDIIVDAMFGFSFHGTPRSPFDDLIQRLISLSVIGNSVKKPAIVSVDIPSGWHVEEGDVDGGGIKPDMLFLRWFDEAVTAGLREPNAMALTTVNKEGKPSSRMVLLKGVDKQSFVWYTNYGSRKAHDLSENPNAALLFYWNEMNRQVRVEGSVEKVPEEESEKYFHSRPRGSQLGAIVSKQSTVIAGRDVLQQAYKELEHKYSDGSLIPKPEYWGGYRLTPTLFEFWQGQQSRLHDRLQYSQREVDGSTTWDIERLSP
;
A
#
# COMPACT_ATOMS: atom_id res chain seq x y z
N MET A 1 32.71 -29.14 -15.72
CA MET A 1 32.70 -27.93 -16.57
C MET A 1 31.84 -26.89 -15.90
N ALA A 2 32.26 -25.67 -15.55
CA ALA A 2 33.57 -25.11 -15.27
C ALA A 2 33.32 -24.16 -14.08
N SER A 3 34.03 -24.38 -12.98
CA SER A 3 34.13 -23.43 -11.88
C SER A 3 35.01 -22.27 -12.33
N LEU A 4 34.55 -21.04 -12.13
CA LEU A 4 35.36 -19.83 -12.26
C LEU A 4 35.09 -18.95 -11.04
N ALA A 5 35.67 -19.34 -9.91
CA ALA A 5 35.98 -18.40 -8.85
C ALA A 5 37.26 -17.65 -9.26
N ALA A 6 37.10 -16.38 -9.65
CA ALA A 6 38.18 -15.42 -9.72
C ALA A 6 37.92 -14.37 -8.65
N THR A 7 38.75 -14.42 -7.60
CA THR A 7 38.80 -13.46 -6.51
C THR A 7 39.40 -12.15 -6.98
N ALA A 8 38.55 -11.13 -7.14
CA ALA A 8 38.96 -9.75 -6.96
C ALA A 8 38.63 -9.38 -5.51
N ALA A 9 39.62 -8.97 -4.72
CA ALA A 9 39.39 -8.33 -3.43
C ALA A 9 38.79 -6.94 -3.70
N VAL A 10 37.49 -6.92 -3.95
CA VAL A 10 36.67 -5.70 -3.94
C VAL A 10 36.41 -5.40 -2.46
N ALA A 11 36.63 -4.16 -2.04
CA ALA A 11 36.26 -3.70 -0.71
C ALA A 11 34.85 -4.19 -0.36
N ALA A 12 34.67 -4.74 0.84
CA ALA A 12 33.39 -5.28 1.30
C ALA A 12 32.29 -4.24 1.00
N PRO A 13 31.34 -4.55 0.10
CA PRO A 13 30.23 -3.65 -0.15
C PRO A 13 29.36 -3.63 1.09
N ALA A 14 28.97 -2.43 1.54
CA ALA A 14 28.12 -2.25 2.70
C ALA A 14 26.87 -3.13 2.59
N GLU A 15 26.69 -4.04 3.55
CA GLU A 15 25.46 -4.80 3.72
C GLU A 15 24.33 -3.79 3.86
N VAL A 16 23.30 -3.87 3.01
CA VAL A 16 22.06 -3.12 3.26
C VAL A 16 21.34 -3.87 4.39
N THR A 17 21.61 -3.44 5.61
CA THR A 17 20.94 -3.91 6.83
C THR A 17 19.66 -3.10 7.06
N HIS A 18 18.73 -3.65 7.83
CA HIS A 18 17.65 -2.82 8.40
C HIS A 18 18.30 -1.76 9.26
N LEU A 19 17.84 -0.54 9.09
CA LEU A 19 18.33 0.59 9.86
C LEU A 19 17.70 0.47 11.24
N THR A 20 18.43 -0.10 12.19
CA THR A 20 17.97 -0.23 13.56
C THR A 20 17.76 1.15 14.17
N GLN A 21 17.06 1.23 15.30
CA GLN A 21 16.97 2.48 16.05
C GLN A 21 18.35 3.07 16.34
N ARG A 22 19.31 2.18 16.63
CA ARG A 22 20.70 2.53 16.87
C ARG A 22 21.38 3.06 15.61
N ASP A 23 21.19 2.40 14.46
CA ASP A 23 21.80 2.84 13.20
C ASP A 23 21.28 4.22 12.78
N ALA A 24 19.98 4.50 12.99
CA ALA A 24 19.40 5.83 12.76
C ALA A 24 20.06 6.89 13.62
N ALA A 25 20.22 6.61 14.91
CA ALA A 25 20.87 7.53 15.83
C ALA A 25 22.36 7.74 15.47
N GLU A 26 23.07 6.69 15.06
CA GLU A 26 24.47 6.78 14.64
C GLU A 26 24.63 7.59 13.34
N ILE A 27 23.69 7.47 12.39
CA ILE A 27 23.69 8.30 11.17
C ILE A 27 23.46 9.77 11.52
N ASP A 28 22.49 10.06 12.37
CA ASP A 28 22.22 11.41 12.86
C ASP A 28 23.45 12.02 13.54
N GLU A 29 24.12 11.24 14.41
CA GLU A 29 25.36 11.66 15.08
C GLU A 29 26.51 11.91 14.08
N GLN A 30 26.65 11.07 13.05
CA GLN A 30 27.66 11.25 11.99
C GLN A 30 27.40 12.50 11.14
N LEU A 31 26.14 12.74 10.76
CA LEU A 31 25.75 13.91 9.98
C LEU A 31 25.96 15.20 10.78
N MET A 32 25.54 15.23 12.05
CA MET A 32 25.62 16.43 12.87
C MET A 32 27.02 16.68 13.45
N GLY A 33 27.75 15.63 13.81
CA GLY A 33 29.07 15.73 14.41
C GLY A 33 30.16 15.96 13.36
N PRO A 34 30.82 14.89 12.87
CA PRO A 34 31.94 15.01 11.94
C PRO A 34 31.65 15.77 10.64
N LEU A 35 30.44 15.62 10.09
CA LEU A 35 30.07 16.24 8.82
C LEU A 35 29.48 17.65 8.98
N GLY A 36 29.09 18.03 10.20
CA GLY A 36 28.71 19.39 10.55
C GLY A 36 27.37 19.88 9.97
N PHE A 37 26.50 18.97 9.51
CA PHE A 37 25.14 19.35 9.11
C PHE A 37 24.35 19.78 10.33
N SER A 38 23.71 20.95 10.25
CA SER A 38 22.91 21.43 11.37
C SER A 38 21.54 20.74 11.40
N VAL A 39 20.95 20.64 12.60
CA VAL A 39 19.62 20.03 12.80
C VAL A 39 18.58 20.68 11.90
N ASP A 40 18.63 22.01 11.72
CA ASP A 40 17.71 22.75 10.85
C ASP A 40 17.87 22.40 9.37
N GLN A 41 19.09 22.14 8.89
CA GLN A 41 19.30 21.68 7.51
C GLN A 41 18.70 20.30 7.27
N LEU A 42 18.95 19.36 8.19
CA LEU A 42 18.42 18.00 8.09
C LEU A 42 16.89 18.00 8.19
N MET A 43 16.34 18.77 9.13
CA MET A 43 14.90 18.93 9.34
C MET A 43 14.20 19.60 8.15
N GLU A 44 14.85 20.59 7.51
CA GLU A 44 14.33 21.22 6.30
C GLU A 44 14.18 20.20 5.16
N LEU A 45 15.19 19.36 4.96
CA LEU A 45 15.18 18.32 3.93
C LEU A 45 14.17 17.21 4.24
N ALA A 46 14.10 16.77 5.50
CA ALA A 46 13.16 15.75 5.94
C ALA A 46 11.71 16.21 5.76
N GLY A 47 11.35 17.39 6.26
CA GLY A 47 10.00 17.93 6.11
C GLY A 47 9.62 18.22 4.65
N LEU A 48 10.57 18.71 3.82
CA LEU A 48 10.33 18.84 2.38
C LEU A 48 10.07 17.48 1.72
N SER A 49 10.83 16.45 2.08
CA SER A 49 10.65 15.08 1.58
C SER A 49 9.25 14.53 1.94
N VAL A 50 8.81 14.73 3.19
CA VAL A 50 7.45 14.37 3.63
C VAL A 50 6.39 15.08 2.78
N ALA A 51 6.51 16.41 2.61
CA ALA A 51 5.58 17.18 1.81
C ALA A 51 5.55 16.74 0.33
N ALA A 52 6.71 16.42 -0.23
CA ALA A 52 6.84 15.95 -1.61
C ALA A 52 6.18 14.58 -1.80
N ALA A 53 6.41 13.65 -0.87
CA ALA A 53 5.76 12.33 -0.88
C ALA A 53 4.23 12.44 -0.77
N VAL A 54 3.74 13.32 0.11
CA VAL A 54 2.30 13.61 0.21
C VAL A 54 1.76 14.16 -1.12
N ALA A 55 2.47 15.11 -1.74
CA ALA A 55 2.03 15.74 -2.99
C ALA A 55 2.04 14.79 -4.20
N GLU A 56 2.99 13.85 -4.22
CA GLU A 56 3.10 12.82 -5.26
C GLU A 56 1.95 11.82 -5.18
N VAL A 57 1.60 11.38 -3.97
CA VAL A 57 0.60 10.33 -3.74
C VAL A 57 -0.82 10.87 -3.71
N TYR A 58 -1.06 12.01 -3.04
CA TYR A 58 -2.40 12.51 -2.77
C TYR A 58 -2.71 13.77 -3.58
N LYS A 59 -3.36 13.61 -4.72
CA LYS A 59 -3.65 14.72 -5.65
C LYS A 59 -4.45 15.83 -5.00
N LEU A 60 -4.00 17.07 -5.21
CA LEU A 60 -4.62 18.30 -4.69
C LEU A 60 -6.10 18.46 -5.06
N SER A 61 -6.52 17.94 -6.23
CA SER A 61 -7.92 17.99 -6.70
C SER A 61 -8.90 17.21 -5.81
N GLU A 62 -8.39 16.27 -5.00
CA GLU A 62 -9.19 15.35 -4.20
C GLU A 62 -8.86 15.42 -2.71
N HIS A 63 -7.64 15.84 -2.36
CA HIS A 63 -7.12 15.88 -1.00
C HIS A 63 -6.49 17.25 -0.80
N THR A 64 -7.22 18.15 -0.14
CA THR A 64 -6.75 19.54 0.04
C THR A 64 -6.51 19.85 1.50
N ARG A 65 -7.31 19.31 2.42
CA ARG A 65 -7.29 19.63 3.85
C ARG A 65 -6.35 18.67 4.56
N VAL A 66 -5.28 19.18 5.16
CA VAL A 66 -4.26 18.35 5.80
C VAL A 66 -4.15 18.72 7.27
N LEU A 67 -4.28 17.74 8.17
CA LEU A 67 -3.92 17.91 9.58
C LEU A 67 -2.51 17.39 9.79
N ILE A 68 -1.64 18.18 10.43
CA ILE A 68 -0.32 17.73 10.86
C ILE A 68 -0.30 17.70 12.38
N ILE A 69 -0.04 16.54 12.97
CA ILE A 69 0.03 16.36 14.42
C ILE A 69 1.50 16.24 14.82
N CYS A 70 2.05 17.29 15.43
CA CYS A 70 3.47 17.40 15.76
C CYS A 70 3.77 17.00 17.20
N GLY A 71 4.84 16.23 17.38
CA GLY A 71 5.43 15.93 18.68
C GLY A 71 6.48 16.96 19.11
N PRO A 72 7.01 16.85 20.35
CA PRO A 72 8.02 17.79 20.85
C PRO A 72 9.43 17.55 20.26
N GLY A 73 9.68 16.40 19.65
CA GLY A 73 10.99 16.02 19.12
C GLY A 73 11.25 16.49 17.69
N ASN A 74 12.36 16.01 17.11
CA ASN A 74 12.73 16.31 15.73
C ASN A 74 11.63 15.91 14.74
N ASN A 75 10.99 14.74 14.95
CA ASN A 75 9.86 14.30 14.12
C ASN A 75 8.73 15.35 14.01
N GLY A 76 8.42 16.01 15.13
CA GLY A 76 7.44 17.10 15.12
C GLY A 76 7.95 18.35 14.43
N GLY A 77 9.25 18.62 14.49
CA GLY A 77 9.91 19.66 13.70
C GLY A 77 9.81 19.40 12.19
N ASP A 78 10.03 18.15 11.77
CA ASP A 78 9.84 17.71 10.37
C ASP A 78 8.40 17.91 9.93
N GLY A 79 7.43 17.61 10.80
CA GLY A 79 6.01 17.91 10.59
C GLY A 79 5.73 19.41 10.40
N LEU A 80 6.34 20.28 11.21
CA LEU A 80 6.18 21.74 11.06
C LEU A 80 6.74 22.24 9.73
N VAL A 81 7.91 21.73 9.31
CA VAL A 81 8.50 22.02 7.99
C VAL A 81 7.60 21.50 6.87
N ALA A 82 7.09 20.27 6.99
CA ALA A 82 6.18 19.67 6.02
C ALA A 82 4.91 20.50 5.85
N ALA A 83 4.33 21.00 6.94
CA ALA A 83 3.17 21.88 6.90
C ALA A 83 3.45 23.15 6.06
N ARG A 84 4.63 23.76 6.21
CA ARG A 84 5.02 24.93 5.41
C ARG A 84 5.13 24.60 3.92
N HIS A 85 5.80 23.50 3.56
CA HIS A 85 5.94 23.11 2.16
C HIS A 85 4.61 22.70 1.53
N LEU A 86 3.76 21.97 2.26
CA LEU A 86 2.41 21.61 1.80
C LEU A 86 1.56 22.85 1.50
N TYR A 87 1.66 23.91 2.31
CA TYR A 87 1.04 25.20 2.00
C TYR A 87 1.53 25.76 0.65
N HIS A 88 2.84 25.75 0.41
CA HIS A 88 3.42 26.21 -0.85
C HIS A 88 3.05 25.32 -2.05
N PHE A 89 2.76 24.04 -1.82
CA PHE A 89 2.26 23.11 -2.84
C PHE A 89 0.75 23.27 -3.11
N GLY A 90 0.07 24.16 -2.38
CA GLY A 90 -1.34 24.51 -2.59
C GLY A 90 -2.33 23.78 -1.67
N TYR A 91 -1.85 22.93 -0.76
CA TYR A 91 -2.69 22.30 0.26
C TYR A 91 -3.13 23.33 1.31
N ARG A 92 -4.11 22.94 2.14
CA ARG A 92 -4.61 23.70 3.28
C ARG A 92 -4.23 22.97 4.58
N PRO A 93 -2.99 23.14 5.07
CA PRO A 93 -2.56 22.53 6.30
C PRO A 93 -3.16 23.22 7.52
N SER A 94 -3.43 22.42 8.56
CA SER A 94 -3.68 22.84 9.94
C SER A 94 -2.74 22.06 10.84
N VAL A 95 -2.26 22.66 11.93
CA VAL A 95 -1.25 22.05 12.81
C VAL A 95 -1.81 21.85 14.21
N CYS A 96 -1.76 20.63 14.72
CA CYS A 96 -1.91 20.34 16.14
C CYS A 96 -0.52 20.13 16.74
N TYR A 97 -0.09 21.02 17.63
CA TYR A 97 1.21 20.93 18.29
C TYR A 97 1.07 21.04 19.82
N PRO A 98 0.58 19.96 20.48
CA PRO A 98 0.11 20.02 21.87
C PRO A 98 1.22 20.36 22.87
N LYS A 99 2.45 19.92 22.59
CA LYS A 99 3.62 20.12 23.45
C LYS A 99 4.73 20.82 22.69
N ARG A 100 4.68 22.16 22.67
CA ARG A 100 5.67 22.99 21.97
C ARG A 100 7.04 22.93 22.62
N THR A 101 8.08 22.80 21.80
CA THR A 101 9.47 22.77 22.27
C THR A 101 10.04 24.18 22.39
N PRO A 102 10.62 24.56 23.55
CA PRO A 102 11.08 25.94 23.81
C PRO A 102 12.44 26.28 23.17
N LYS A 103 12.90 25.50 22.19
CA LYS A 103 14.18 25.74 21.51
C LYS A 103 13.98 26.75 20.36
N PRO A 104 14.92 27.69 20.13
CA PRO A 104 14.78 28.74 19.11
C PRO A 104 14.42 28.24 17.70
N LEU A 105 14.96 27.08 17.30
CA LEU A 105 14.62 26.43 16.02
C LEU A 105 13.10 26.22 15.87
N TYR A 106 12.47 25.62 16.87
CA TYR A 106 11.04 25.29 16.84
C TYR A 106 10.18 26.55 16.95
N SER A 107 10.60 27.53 17.74
CA SER A 107 9.95 28.85 17.77
C SER A 107 9.99 29.52 16.39
N GLY A 108 11.12 29.43 15.67
CA GLY A 108 11.25 29.93 14.31
C GLY A 108 10.30 29.23 13.32
N LEU A 109 10.19 27.91 13.38
CA LEU A 109 9.25 27.15 12.54
C LEU A 109 7.80 27.55 12.82
N VAL A 110 7.42 27.69 14.10
CA VAL A 110 6.09 28.17 14.48
C VAL A 110 5.83 29.57 13.92
N THR A 111 6.77 30.51 14.07
CA THR A 111 6.65 31.87 13.54
C THR A 111 6.49 31.88 12.02
N GLN A 112 7.20 31.00 11.29
CA GLN A 112 7.04 30.87 9.85
C GLN A 112 5.62 30.42 9.48
N LEU A 113 5.08 29.40 10.15
CA LEU A 113 3.72 28.91 9.91
C LEU A 113 2.67 29.96 10.25
N GLU A 114 2.82 30.68 11.36
CA GLU A 114 1.95 31.80 11.75
C GLU A 114 2.00 32.93 10.70
N SER A 115 3.17 33.23 10.14
CA SER A 115 3.32 34.25 9.08
C SER A 115 2.60 33.88 7.78
N LEU A 116 2.41 32.59 7.52
CA LEU A 116 1.64 32.06 6.40
C LEU A 116 0.14 31.92 6.74
N SER A 117 -0.27 32.32 7.95
CA SER A 117 -1.62 32.14 8.48
C SER A 117 -2.08 30.67 8.50
N ILE A 118 -1.14 29.74 8.69
CA ILE A 118 -1.46 28.32 8.89
C ILE A 118 -2.03 28.15 10.30
N PRO A 119 -3.27 27.63 10.45
CA PRO A 119 -3.94 27.55 11.74
C PRO A 119 -3.29 26.51 12.66
N PHE A 120 -3.08 26.90 13.92
CA PHE A 120 -2.76 25.96 15.00
C PHE A 120 -4.04 25.62 15.76
N ILE A 121 -4.42 24.35 15.79
CA ILE A 121 -5.61 23.84 16.46
C ILE A 121 -5.16 23.13 17.75
N PRO A 122 -5.62 23.57 18.93
CA PRO A 122 -5.40 22.85 20.19
C PRO A 122 -5.93 21.41 20.11
N ALA A 123 -5.31 20.48 20.85
CA ALA A 123 -5.69 19.07 20.78
C ALA A 123 -7.14 18.84 21.23
N GLU A 124 -7.56 19.60 22.23
CA GLU A 124 -8.91 19.63 22.78
C GLU A 124 -9.97 20.20 21.83
N ASP A 125 -9.57 21.00 20.84
CA ASP A 125 -10.45 21.63 19.86
C ASP A 125 -10.57 20.79 18.57
N LEU A 126 -9.79 19.71 18.43
CA LEU A 126 -9.92 18.79 17.32
C LEU A 126 -11.24 18.01 17.41
N PRO A 127 -11.94 17.80 16.28
CA PRO A 127 -13.13 16.98 16.28
C PRO A 127 -12.81 15.53 16.67
N ASP A 128 -13.74 14.86 17.33
CA ASP A 128 -13.60 13.42 17.67
C ASP A 128 -13.45 12.58 16.39
N ASP A 129 -14.16 12.98 15.33
CA ASP A 129 -14.11 12.36 14.01
C ASP A 129 -13.35 13.26 13.02
N LEU A 130 -12.03 13.02 12.92
CA LEU A 130 -11.12 13.78 12.05
C LEU A 130 -11.47 13.65 10.55
N SER A 131 -12.22 12.61 10.14
CA SER A 131 -12.57 12.38 8.72
C SER A 131 -13.47 13.45 8.12
N ARG A 132 -14.17 14.22 8.96
CA ARG A 132 -15.08 15.28 8.53
C ARG A 132 -14.34 16.50 8.01
N GLU A 133 -13.21 16.82 8.61
CA GLU A 133 -12.49 18.08 8.40
C GLU A 133 -11.20 17.90 7.61
N PHE A 134 -10.63 16.70 7.58
CA PHE A 134 -9.33 16.46 6.98
C PHE A 134 -9.40 15.34 5.95
N ASP A 135 -8.64 15.50 4.87
CA ASP A 135 -8.48 14.50 3.81
C ASP A 135 -7.20 13.68 4.02
N ILE A 136 -6.19 14.28 4.68
CA ILE A 136 -4.90 13.67 5.01
C ILE A 136 -4.56 14.04 6.45
N ILE A 137 -4.00 13.09 7.20
CA ILE A 137 -3.44 13.31 8.52
C ILE A 137 -1.99 12.88 8.52
N VAL A 138 -1.09 13.82 8.78
CA VAL A 138 0.34 13.57 8.96
C VAL A 138 0.62 13.34 10.44
N ASP A 139 1.01 12.11 10.74
CA ASP A 139 1.46 11.69 12.07
C ASP A 139 2.95 11.98 12.21
N ALA A 140 3.27 13.10 12.86
CA ALA A 140 4.63 13.55 13.15
C ALA A 140 4.86 13.62 14.68
N MET A 141 4.18 12.77 15.45
CA MET A 141 4.24 12.80 16.92
C MET A 141 5.52 12.14 17.43
N PHE A 142 5.73 10.88 17.07
CA PHE A 142 6.85 10.08 17.58
C PHE A 142 7.53 9.33 16.44
N GLY A 143 8.81 9.62 16.24
CA GLY A 143 9.64 8.96 15.23
C GLY A 143 10.49 7.86 15.85
N PHE A 144 11.54 7.45 15.15
CA PHE A 144 12.36 6.31 15.54
C PHE A 144 13.03 6.46 16.91
N SER A 145 13.24 7.67 17.42
CA SER A 145 13.94 7.91 18.69
C SER A 145 13.04 7.83 19.94
N PHE A 146 11.75 7.53 19.79
CA PHE A 146 10.81 7.50 20.91
C PHE A 146 10.94 6.21 21.73
N HIS A 147 10.76 6.32 23.04
CA HIS A 147 10.80 5.19 23.98
C HIS A 147 9.65 5.27 24.99
N GLY A 148 9.07 4.11 25.29
CA GLY A 148 8.02 3.94 26.29
C GLY A 148 6.61 4.15 25.73
N THR A 149 5.63 4.21 26.62
CA THR A 149 4.22 4.36 26.23
C THR A 149 3.87 5.84 26.02
N PRO A 150 3.18 6.20 24.92
CA PRO A 150 2.60 7.53 24.75
C PRO A 150 1.74 7.93 25.95
N ARG A 151 1.79 9.20 26.31
CA ARG A 151 0.99 9.78 27.40
C ARG A 151 0.22 10.98 26.90
N SER A 152 -0.82 11.35 27.64
CA SER A 152 -1.61 12.55 27.41
C SER A 152 -0.76 13.79 27.10
N PRO A 153 -1.13 14.57 26.07
CA PRO A 153 -2.32 14.41 25.21
C PRO A 153 -2.13 13.49 23.99
N PHE A 154 -0.97 12.84 23.83
CA PHE A 154 -0.65 12.06 22.62
C PHE A 154 -1.28 10.67 22.58
N ASP A 155 -1.57 10.07 23.74
CA ASP A 155 -2.31 8.80 23.81
C ASP A 155 -3.71 8.93 23.19
N ASP A 156 -4.46 9.99 23.55
CA ASP A 156 -5.78 10.31 22.98
C ASP A 156 -5.70 10.55 21.47
N LEU A 157 -4.71 11.33 21.01
CA LEU A 157 -4.52 11.60 19.59
C LEU A 157 -4.23 10.30 18.80
N ILE A 158 -3.39 9.42 19.33
CA ILE A 158 -3.13 8.11 18.72
C ILE A 158 -4.43 7.28 18.67
N GLN A 159 -5.22 7.25 19.75
CA GLN A 159 -6.50 6.55 19.78
C GLN A 159 -7.51 7.09 18.76
N ARG A 160 -7.54 8.41 18.52
CA ARG A 160 -8.33 9.01 17.45
C ARG A 160 -7.87 8.52 16.08
N LEU A 161 -6.56 8.46 15.81
CA LEU A 161 -6.02 7.94 14.55
C LEU A 161 -6.37 6.46 14.33
N ILE A 162 -6.28 5.64 15.38
CA ILE A 162 -6.66 4.22 15.33
C ILE A 162 -8.15 4.09 15.05
N SER A 163 -8.99 4.90 15.69
CA SER A 163 -10.44 4.88 15.50
C SER A 163 -10.83 5.19 14.05
N LEU A 164 -10.06 6.00 13.32
CA LEU A 164 -10.27 6.23 11.88
C LEU A 164 -10.12 4.97 11.04
N SER A 165 -9.32 3.99 11.47
CA SER A 165 -9.22 2.70 10.79
C SER A 165 -10.43 1.78 11.02
N VAL A 166 -11.30 2.11 11.97
CA VAL A 166 -12.47 1.31 12.38
C VAL A 166 -13.80 1.90 11.86
N ILE A 167 -13.79 3.14 11.35
CA ILE A 167 -15.00 3.79 10.81
C ILE A 167 -15.55 3.00 9.61
N GLY A 168 -16.85 2.69 9.66
CA GLY A 168 -17.54 1.90 8.63
C GLY A 168 -17.54 2.53 7.23
N ASN A 169 -17.73 1.67 6.22
CA ASN A 169 -17.58 1.89 4.77
C ASN A 169 -18.36 3.06 4.10
N SER A 170 -19.05 3.93 4.83
CA SER A 170 -19.93 4.98 4.28
C SER A 170 -19.35 6.40 4.26
N VAL A 171 -18.17 6.64 4.87
CA VAL A 171 -17.50 7.96 4.91
C VAL A 171 -16.11 7.86 4.26
N LYS A 172 -15.70 8.89 3.50
CA LYS A 172 -14.35 8.97 2.92
C LYS A 172 -13.33 9.07 4.06
N LYS A 173 -12.55 8.01 4.28
CA LYS A 173 -11.51 7.95 5.31
C LYS A 173 -10.33 8.85 4.92
N PRO A 174 -9.78 9.65 5.85
CA PRO A 174 -8.55 10.39 5.60
C PRO A 174 -7.36 9.44 5.50
N ALA A 175 -6.42 9.76 4.62
CA ALA A 175 -5.16 9.04 4.55
C ALA A 175 -4.28 9.37 5.76
N ILE A 176 -3.65 8.38 6.37
CA ILE A 176 -2.70 8.58 7.48
C ILE A 176 -1.28 8.42 6.93
N VAL A 177 -0.45 9.43 7.11
CA VAL A 177 0.95 9.47 6.66
C VAL A 177 1.85 9.65 7.87
N SER A 178 2.54 8.59 8.29
CA SER A 178 3.46 8.66 9.42
C SER A 178 4.85 9.11 8.97
N VAL A 179 5.43 10.06 9.71
CA VAL A 179 6.81 10.49 9.56
C VAL A 179 7.70 9.56 10.39
N ASP A 180 8.71 8.99 9.73
CA ASP A 180 9.54 7.86 10.18
C ASP A 180 8.77 6.54 10.39
N ILE A 181 8.01 6.45 11.48
CA ILE A 181 7.26 5.25 11.89
C ILE A 181 5.89 5.67 12.46
N PRO A 182 4.87 4.80 12.43
CA PRO A 182 3.58 5.13 13.04
C PRO A 182 3.70 5.31 14.54
N SER A 183 3.18 6.43 15.04
CA SER A 183 3.13 6.70 16.48
C SER A 183 2.34 5.62 17.20
N GLY A 184 2.97 5.02 18.22
CA GLY A 184 2.45 3.86 18.94
C GLY A 184 3.11 2.53 18.56
N TRP A 185 3.96 2.51 17.52
CA TRP A 185 4.77 1.34 17.20
C TRP A 185 6.09 1.34 17.97
N HIS A 186 6.54 0.14 18.35
CA HIS A 186 7.94 -0.11 18.68
C HIS A 186 8.76 -0.11 17.38
N VAL A 187 9.93 0.53 17.40
CA VAL A 187 10.75 0.77 16.21
C VAL A 187 11.15 -0.54 15.53
N GLU A 188 11.47 -1.56 16.32
CA GLU A 188 11.95 -2.85 15.82
C GLU A 188 10.88 -3.94 15.85
N GLU A 189 9.96 -3.86 16.82
CA GLU A 189 8.98 -4.93 17.08
C GLU A 189 7.59 -4.61 16.49
N GLY A 190 7.42 -3.40 15.95
CA GLY A 190 6.16 -2.95 15.37
C GLY A 190 5.07 -2.73 16.42
N ASP A 191 3.84 -3.09 16.09
CA ASP A 191 2.69 -2.93 16.98
C ASP A 191 2.59 -4.08 18.00
N VAL A 192 3.45 -4.05 19.02
CA VAL A 192 3.59 -5.10 20.03
C VAL A 192 2.29 -5.37 20.79
N ASP A 193 1.52 -4.31 21.05
CA ASP A 193 0.27 -4.39 21.83
C ASP A 193 -0.98 -4.58 20.94
N GLY A 194 -0.81 -4.66 19.62
CA GLY A 194 -1.88 -4.86 18.63
C GLY A 194 -2.84 -3.68 18.47
N GLY A 195 -2.65 -2.61 19.24
CA GLY A 195 -3.52 -1.44 19.34
C GLY A 195 -3.00 -0.21 18.59
N GLY A 196 -1.95 -0.32 17.78
CA GLY A 196 -1.35 0.79 17.04
C GLY A 196 -2.04 1.10 15.70
N ILE A 197 -1.58 2.18 15.05
CA ILE A 197 -2.03 2.57 13.70
C ILE A 197 -1.71 1.43 12.73
N LYS A 198 -2.70 0.97 11.96
CA LYS A 198 -2.51 -0.08 10.95
C LYS A 198 -2.20 0.58 9.60
N PRO A 199 -1.00 0.37 9.01
CA PRO A 199 -0.67 0.95 7.71
C PRO A 199 -1.56 0.35 6.63
N ASP A 200 -1.98 1.18 5.66
CA ASP A 200 -2.64 0.68 4.46
C ASP A 200 -1.65 -0.22 3.68
N MET A 201 -2.18 -1.26 3.01
CA MET A 201 -1.39 -2.34 2.42
C MET A 201 -0.15 -1.88 1.64
N LEU A 202 1.04 -2.35 2.04
CA LEU A 202 2.32 -2.20 1.32
C LEU A 202 2.23 -2.62 -0.17
N PHE A 203 1.28 -3.50 -0.50
CA PHE A 203 1.01 -3.92 -1.87
C PHE A 203 0.73 -2.74 -2.80
N LEU A 204 -0.15 -1.79 -2.42
CA LEU A 204 -0.53 -0.69 -3.31
C LEU A 204 0.67 0.20 -3.62
N ARG A 205 1.48 0.50 -2.60
CA ARG A 205 2.73 1.24 -2.79
C ARG A 205 3.67 0.53 -3.76
N TRP A 206 3.96 -0.75 -3.55
CA TRP A 206 4.86 -1.48 -4.45
C TRP A 206 4.29 -1.64 -5.86
N PHE A 207 2.97 -1.78 -5.98
CA PHE A 207 2.27 -1.83 -7.26
C PHE A 207 2.40 -0.49 -8.01
N ASP A 208 2.20 0.64 -7.35
CA ASP A 208 2.36 1.97 -7.94
C ASP A 208 3.82 2.23 -8.33
N GLU A 209 4.78 1.82 -7.50
CA GLU A 209 6.21 1.89 -7.85
C GLU A 209 6.52 1.05 -9.11
N ALA A 210 5.92 -0.14 -9.26
CA ALA A 210 6.07 -0.98 -10.46
C ALA A 210 5.44 -0.33 -11.71
N VAL A 211 4.29 0.34 -11.57
CA VAL A 211 3.65 1.10 -12.65
C VAL A 211 4.53 2.29 -13.06
N THR A 212 5.02 3.07 -12.10
CA THR A 212 5.84 4.26 -12.32
C THR A 212 7.19 3.91 -12.96
N ALA A 213 7.79 2.78 -12.57
CA ALA A 213 9.00 2.25 -13.20
C ALA A 213 8.77 1.76 -14.65
N GLY A 214 7.53 1.74 -15.14
CA GLY A 214 7.21 1.41 -16.52
C GLY A 214 7.29 -0.09 -16.82
N LEU A 215 7.17 -0.94 -15.80
CA LEU A 215 7.20 -2.40 -16.00
C LEU A 215 6.07 -2.81 -16.94
N ARG A 216 6.33 -3.84 -17.75
CA ARG A 216 5.32 -4.41 -18.63
C ARG A 216 4.29 -5.20 -17.81
N GLU A 217 3.02 -4.81 -17.91
CA GLU A 217 1.89 -5.47 -17.24
C GLU A 217 2.16 -5.71 -15.73
N PRO A 218 2.39 -4.65 -14.93
CA PRO A 218 2.71 -4.79 -13.51
C PRO A 218 1.56 -5.43 -12.71
N ASN A 219 0.35 -5.44 -13.28
CA ASN A 219 -0.85 -6.10 -12.78
C ASN A 219 -0.98 -7.58 -13.18
N ALA A 220 -0.03 -8.14 -13.91
CA ALA A 220 0.01 -9.57 -14.15
C ALA A 220 0.38 -10.33 -12.87
N MET A 221 -0.40 -11.36 -12.56
CA MET A 221 -0.18 -12.21 -11.39
C MET A 221 -0.38 -13.67 -11.75
N ALA A 222 0.41 -14.55 -11.14
CA ALA A 222 0.14 -15.99 -11.17
C ALA A 222 -0.96 -16.31 -10.16
N LEU A 223 -2.07 -16.89 -10.63
CA LEU A 223 -3.16 -17.39 -9.79
C LEU A 223 -3.01 -18.90 -9.65
N THR A 224 -2.83 -19.38 -8.42
CA THR A 224 -2.79 -20.79 -8.06
C THR A 224 -4.10 -21.21 -7.41
N THR A 225 -4.71 -22.27 -7.92
CA THR A 225 -5.94 -22.89 -7.40
C THR A 225 -5.69 -24.38 -7.16
N VAL A 226 -6.46 -24.99 -6.26
CA VAL A 226 -6.32 -26.42 -5.91
C VAL A 226 -7.68 -27.08 -6.07
N ASN A 227 -7.73 -28.20 -6.79
CA ASN A 227 -8.98 -28.95 -6.94
C ASN A 227 -9.31 -29.78 -5.68
N LYS A 228 -10.48 -30.42 -5.63
CA LYS A 228 -10.91 -31.22 -4.46
C LYS A 228 -9.98 -32.40 -4.12
N GLU A 229 -9.18 -32.89 -5.06
CA GLU A 229 -8.18 -33.95 -4.81
C GLU A 229 -6.83 -33.41 -4.30
N GLY A 230 -6.74 -32.10 -4.01
CA GLY A 230 -5.51 -31.48 -3.51
C GLY A 230 -4.46 -31.22 -4.60
N LYS A 231 -4.82 -31.28 -5.90
CA LYS A 231 -3.89 -31.04 -7.01
C LYS A 231 -3.84 -29.55 -7.36
N PRO A 232 -2.70 -28.87 -7.20
CA PRO A 232 -2.57 -27.46 -7.55
C PRO A 232 -2.49 -27.24 -9.06
N SER A 233 -2.90 -26.06 -9.51
CA SER A 233 -2.63 -25.57 -10.86
C SER A 233 -2.49 -24.05 -10.89
N SER A 234 -1.56 -23.56 -11.71
CA SER A 234 -1.23 -22.13 -11.79
C SER A 234 -1.36 -21.61 -13.23
N ARG A 235 -1.67 -20.33 -13.38
CA ARG A 235 -1.70 -19.60 -14.67
C ARG A 235 -1.62 -18.10 -14.43
N MET A 236 -1.20 -17.36 -15.44
CA MET A 236 -1.26 -15.90 -15.41
C MET A 236 -2.70 -15.39 -15.55
N VAL A 237 -3.05 -14.39 -14.74
CA VAL A 237 -4.25 -13.57 -14.85
C VAL A 237 -3.86 -12.11 -14.62
N LEU A 238 -4.78 -11.18 -14.90
CA LEU A 238 -4.55 -9.76 -14.67
C LEU A 238 -5.39 -9.29 -13.48
N LEU A 239 -4.76 -8.63 -12.52
CA LEU A 239 -5.43 -7.84 -11.49
C LEU A 239 -6.18 -6.68 -12.16
N LYS A 240 -7.45 -6.51 -11.79
CA LYS A 240 -8.37 -5.49 -12.35
C LYS A 240 -8.89 -4.49 -11.34
N GLY A 241 -8.65 -4.74 -10.06
CA GLY A 241 -8.93 -3.81 -8.99
C GLY A 241 -8.44 -4.35 -7.66
N VAL A 242 -8.13 -3.44 -6.76
CA VAL A 242 -8.02 -3.70 -5.33
C VAL A 242 -9.17 -2.94 -4.68
N ASP A 243 -10.19 -3.64 -4.21
CA ASP A 243 -11.41 -3.06 -3.62
C ASP A 243 -11.54 -3.55 -2.18
N LYS A 244 -11.70 -2.65 -1.21
CA LYS A 244 -11.86 -3.00 0.22
C LYS A 244 -10.84 -4.04 0.71
N GLN A 245 -9.59 -3.89 0.29
CA GLN A 245 -8.49 -4.81 0.59
C GLN A 245 -8.59 -6.21 -0.08
N SER A 246 -9.50 -6.41 -1.04
CA SER A 246 -9.62 -7.64 -1.83
C SER A 246 -9.05 -7.48 -3.25
N PHE A 247 -8.54 -8.58 -3.82
CA PHE A 247 -7.91 -8.62 -5.15
C PHE A 247 -8.90 -9.14 -6.19
N VAL A 248 -9.23 -8.33 -7.19
CA VAL A 248 -10.27 -8.66 -8.17
C VAL A 248 -9.68 -9.02 -9.53
N TRP A 249 -10.13 -10.14 -10.11
CA TRP A 249 -9.84 -10.52 -11.49
C TRP A 249 -11.08 -11.09 -12.17
N TYR A 250 -11.09 -11.08 -13.51
CA TYR A 250 -12.23 -11.55 -14.30
C TYR A 250 -11.85 -12.75 -15.16
N THR A 251 -12.76 -13.72 -15.30
CA THR A 251 -12.51 -14.98 -15.99
C THR A 251 -13.81 -15.59 -16.52
N ASN A 252 -13.67 -16.69 -17.26
CA ASN A 252 -14.77 -17.58 -17.61
C ASN A 252 -15.01 -18.60 -16.45
N TYR A 253 -16.24 -18.68 -15.94
CA TYR A 253 -16.69 -19.59 -14.89
C TYR A 253 -16.74 -21.06 -15.31
N GLY A 254 -16.69 -21.37 -16.61
CA GLY A 254 -16.54 -22.72 -17.14
C GLY A 254 -15.09 -23.20 -17.25
N SER A 255 -14.12 -22.38 -16.88
CA SER A 255 -12.69 -22.73 -16.97
C SER A 255 -12.22 -23.62 -15.80
N ARG A 256 -11.09 -24.32 -15.97
CA ARG A 256 -10.51 -25.18 -14.92
C ARG A 256 -10.34 -24.46 -13.58
N LYS A 257 -9.81 -23.23 -13.58
CA LYS A 257 -9.60 -22.45 -12.34
C LYS A 257 -10.92 -22.14 -11.61
N ALA A 258 -11.99 -21.93 -12.37
CA ALA A 258 -13.31 -21.64 -11.80
C ALA A 258 -13.95 -22.90 -11.24
N HIS A 259 -13.72 -24.06 -11.86
CA HIS A 259 -14.10 -25.34 -11.30
C HIS A 259 -13.36 -25.62 -9.99
N ASP A 260 -12.03 -25.47 -9.98
CA ASP A 260 -11.21 -25.59 -8.76
C ASP A 260 -11.77 -24.67 -7.64
N LEU A 261 -12.03 -23.39 -7.95
CA LEU A 261 -12.56 -22.41 -6.99
C LEU A 261 -14.00 -22.72 -6.52
N SER A 262 -14.81 -23.40 -7.33
CA SER A 262 -16.16 -23.82 -6.93
C SER A 262 -16.14 -24.98 -5.94
N GLU A 263 -15.10 -25.81 -5.98
CA GLU A 263 -14.92 -26.95 -5.07
C GLU A 263 -14.08 -26.56 -3.83
N ASN A 264 -13.15 -25.62 -3.99
CA ASN A 264 -12.27 -25.12 -2.95
C ASN A 264 -12.10 -23.58 -3.11
N PRO A 265 -12.81 -22.77 -2.31
CA PRO A 265 -12.83 -21.31 -2.45
C PRO A 265 -11.59 -20.66 -1.81
N ASN A 266 -10.40 -21.22 -2.05
CA ASN A 266 -9.12 -20.69 -1.59
C ASN A 266 -8.16 -20.58 -2.77
N ALA A 267 -7.35 -19.53 -2.78
CA ALA A 267 -6.33 -19.34 -3.80
C ALA A 267 -5.09 -18.62 -3.27
N ALA A 268 -4.02 -18.70 -4.06
CA ALA A 268 -2.81 -17.90 -3.86
C ALA A 268 -2.54 -17.07 -5.13
N LEU A 269 -2.15 -15.82 -4.93
CA LEU A 269 -1.69 -14.89 -5.96
C LEU A 269 -0.19 -14.66 -5.77
N LEU A 270 0.54 -14.57 -6.87
CA LEU A 270 1.95 -14.20 -6.87
C LEU A 270 2.22 -13.13 -7.92
N PHE A 271 2.66 -11.96 -7.45
CA PHE A 271 3.22 -10.90 -8.27
C PHE A 271 4.73 -11.04 -8.28
N TYR A 272 5.35 -10.93 -9.45
CA TYR A 272 6.80 -10.97 -9.58
C TYR A 272 7.28 -9.84 -10.48
N TRP A 273 7.87 -8.84 -9.86
CA TRP A 273 8.45 -7.68 -10.53
C TRP A 273 9.97 -7.87 -10.58
N ASN A 274 10.40 -8.71 -11.52
CA ASN A 274 11.80 -9.13 -11.66
C ASN A 274 12.77 -7.94 -11.72
N GLU A 275 12.44 -6.89 -12.48
CA GLU A 275 13.29 -5.70 -12.64
C GLU A 275 13.52 -4.93 -11.34
N MET A 276 12.59 -5.07 -10.38
CA MET A 276 12.69 -4.46 -9.05
C MET A 276 13.21 -5.44 -7.99
N ASN A 277 13.47 -6.70 -8.37
CA ASN A 277 13.76 -7.80 -7.45
C ASN A 277 12.69 -7.93 -6.36
N ARG A 278 11.40 -7.81 -6.72
CA ARG A 278 10.30 -7.89 -5.76
C ARG A 278 9.32 -9.00 -6.08
N GLN A 279 8.81 -9.62 -5.03
CA GLN A 279 7.72 -10.58 -5.12
C GLN A 279 6.69 -10.27 -4.03
N VAL A 280 5.41 -10.37 -4.36
CA VAL A 280 4.31 -10.31 -3.39
C VAL A 280 3.50 -11.58 -3.51
N ARG A 281 3.34 -12.31 -2.41
CA ARG A 281 2.37 -13.41 -2.30
C ARG A 281 1.16 -12.94 -1.53
N VAL A 282 -0.02 -13.37 -1.98
CA VAL A 282 -1.28 -13.12 -1.31
C VAL A 282 -2.03 -14.44 -1.23
N GLU A 283 -2.49 -14.84 -0.06
CA GLU A 283 -3.32 -16.04 0.12
C GLU A 283 -4.61 -15.64 0.80
N GLY A 284 -5.71 -16.32 0.46
CA GLY A 284 -7.01 -15.96 1.02
C GLY A 284 -8.18 -16.72 0.44
N SER A 285 -9.35 -16.38 0.97
CA SER A 285 -10.63 -16.91 0.53
C SER A 285 -11.11 -16.19 -0.73
N VAL A 286 -11.84 -16.90 -1.59
CA VAL A 286 -12.28 -16.39 -2.89
C VAL A 286 -13.79 -16.50 -3.02
N GLU A 287 -14.42 -15.40 -3.44
CA GLU A 287 -15.84 -15.35 -3.76
C GLU A 287 -16.08 -14.74 -5.14
N LYS A 288 -17.26 -15.01 -5.73
CA LYS A 288 -17.67 -14.35 -6.96
C LYS A 288 -18.07 -12.91 -6.66
N VAL A 289 -17.69 -11.99 -7.55
CA VAL A 289 -18.21 -10.62 -7.46
C VAL A 289 -19.70 -10.59 -7.84
N PRO A 290 -20.49 -9.61 -7.37
CA PRO A 290 -21.88 -9.45 -7.77
C PRO A 290 -22.05 -9.40 -9.29
N GLU A 291 -23.18 -9.90 -9.79
CA GLU A 291 -23.47 -9.94 -11.22
C GLU A 291 -23.48 -8.53 -11.84
N GLU A 292 -24.01 -7.54 -11.12
CA GLU A 292 -24.00 -6.13 -11.52
C GLU A 292 -22.57 -5.58 -11.67
N GLU A 293 -21.65 -5.96 -10.77
CA GLU A 293 -20.24 -5.58 -10.87
C GLU A 293 -19.59 -6.21 -12.11
N SER A 294 -19.89 -7.48 -12.37
CA SER A 294 -19.44 -8.20 -13.57
C SER A 294 -19.98 -7.59 -14.87
N GLU A 295 -21.25 -7.20 -14.91
CA GLU A 295 -21.90 -6.54 -16.05
C GLU A 295 -21.24 -5.19 -16.35
N LYS A 296 -21.10 -4.35 -15.31
CA LYS A 296 -20.47 -3.04 -15.42
C LYS A 296 -19.04 -3.14 -15.92
N TYR A 297 -18.24 -4.06 -15.37
CA TYR A 297 -16.87 -4.24 -15.81
C TYR A 297 -16.80 -4.83 -17.23
N PHE A 298 -17.67 -5.79 -17.60
CA PHE A 298 -17.71 -6.35 -18.96
C PHE A 298 -17.90 -5.28 -20.02
N HIS A 299 -18.88 -4.38 -19.82
CA HIS A 299 -19.18 -3.31 -20.77
C HIS A 299 -18.13 -2.19 -20.81
N SER A 300 -17.32 -2.05 -19.77
CA SER A 300 -16.17 -1.11 -19.78
C SER A 300 -15.01 -1.59 -20.69
N ARG A 301 -14.98 -2.88 -21.06
CA ARG A 301 -13.90 -3.44 -21.87
C ARG A 301 -14.03 -3.02 -23.34
N PRO A 302 -12.93 -2.94 -24.10
CA PRO A 302 -13.00 -2.74 -25.55
C PRO A 302 -13.90 -3.79 -26.22
N ARG A 303 -14.65 -3.41 -27.26
CA ARG A 303 -15.59 -4.32 -27.95
C ARG A 303 -14.94 -5.64 -28.38
N GLY A 304 -13.72 -5.61 -28.93
CA GLY A 304 -13.00 -6.83 -29.30
C GLY A 304 -12.70 -7.77 -28.11
N SER A 305 -12.50 -7.22 -26.91
CA SER A 305 -12.35 -8.00 -25.67
C SER A 305 -13.68 -8.61 -25.20
N GLN A 306 -14.80 -7.92 -25.41
CA GLN A 306 -16.14 -8.44 -25.13
C GLN A 306 -16.46 -9.61 -26.07
N LEU A 307 -16.24 -9.43 -27.38
CA LEU A 307 -16.38 -10.49 -28.38
C LEU A 307 -15.49 -11.70 -28.07
N GLY A 308 -14.21 -11.47 -27.76
CA GLY A 308 -13.27 -12.54 -27.42
C GLY A 308 -13.72 -13.37 -26.21
N ALA A 309 -14.40 -12.76 -25.23
CA ALA A 309 -14.94 -13.47 -24.07
C ALA A 309 -16.11 -14.40 -24.44
N ILE A 310 -16.89 -14.06 -25.46
CA ILE A 310 -17.99 -14.90 -25.99
C ILE A 310 -17.43 -16.05 -26.83
N VAL A 311 -16.46 -15.76 -27.71
CA VAL A 311 -15.85 -16.75 -28.61
C VAL A 311 -15.11 -17.83 -27.81
N SER A 312 -14.39 -17.42 -26.77
CA SER A 312 -13.55 -18.31 -26.00
C SER A 312 -14.33 -19.04 -24.90
N LYS A 313 -14.84 -20.24 -25.21
CA LYS A 313 -15.17 -21.26 -24.21
C LYS A 313 -13.89 -21.73 -23.52
N GLN A 314 -13.42 -20.95 -22.55
CA GLN A 314 -12.07 -21.09 -22.00
C GLN A 314 -11.85 -22.49 -21.42
N SER A 315 -10.72 -23.11 -21.76
CA SER A 315 -10.33 -24.46 -21.32
C SER A 315 -11.08 -25.64 -21.95
N THR A 316 -11.91 -25.44 -22.98
CA THR A 316 -12.48 -26.54 -23.78
C THR A 316 -11.60 -26.92 -24.97
N VAL A 317 -11.58 -28.20 -25.36
CA VAL A 317 -10.86 -28.68 -26.55
C VAL A 317 -11.54 -28.15 -27.81
N ILE A 318 -10.74 -27.62 -28.75
CA ILE A 318 -11.21 -27.14 -30.06
C ILE A 318 -10.40 -27.83 -31.17
N ALA A 319 -10.99 -27.95 -32.36
CA ALA A 319 -10.35 -28.61 -33.50
C ALA A 319 -9.16 -27.83 -34.07
N GLY A 320 -9.16 -26.49 -33.95
CA GLY A 320 -8.13 -25.63 -34.52
C GLY A 320 -8.38 -24.15 -34.26
N ARG A 321 -7.40 -23.31 -34.62
CA ARG A 321 -7.45 -21.84 -34.44
C ARG A 321 -8.50 -21.17 -35.32
N ASP A 322 -8.76 -21.75 -36.49
CA ASP A 322 -9.76 -21.33 -37.47
C ASP A 322 -11.17 -21.26 -36.87
N VAL A 323 -11.52 -22.20 -35.98
CA VAL A 323 -12.81 -22.20 -35.27
C VAL A 323 -13.01 -20.91 -34.46
N LEU A 324 -11.97 -20.43 -33.77
CA LEU A 324 -12.04 -19.19 -33.00
C LEU A 324 -12.13 -17.96 -33.91
N GLN A 325 -11.37 -17.96 -35.02
CA GLN A 325 -11.39 -16.84 -35.97
C GLN A 325 -12.74 -16.70 -36.67
N GLN A 326 -13.33 -17.83 -37.06
CA GLN A 326 -14.63 -17.86 -37.71
C GLN A 326 -15.74 -17.39 -36.76
N ALA A 327 -15.78 -17.93 -35.54
CA ALA A 327 -16.74 -17.49 -34.52
C ALA A 327 -16.56 -16.01 -34.14
N TYR A 328 -15.32 -15.51 -34.10
CA TYR A 328 -15.07 -14.08 -33.86
C TYR A 328 -15.62 -13.21 -34.98
N LYS A 329 -15.35 -13.56 -36.25
CA LYS A 329 -15.87 -12.81 -37.41
C LYS A 329 -17.39 -12.81 -37.47
N GLU A 330 -18.02 -13.93 -37.15
CA GLU A 330 -19.49 -14.04 -37.10
C GLU A 330 -20.09 -13.11 -36.04
N LEU A 331 -19.49 -13.05 -34.84
CA LEU A 331 -19.95 -12.13 -33.80
C LEU A 331 -19.62 -10.67 -34.14
N GLU A 332 -18.46 -10.39 -34.72
CA GLU A 332 -18.10 -9.04 -35.17
C GLU A 332 -19.09 -8.53 -36.23
N HIS A 333 -19.48 -9.38 -37.18
CA HIS A 333 -20.53 -9.06 -38.15
C HIS A 333 -21.89 -8.89 -37.46
N LYS A 334 -22.27 -9.79 -36.55
CA LYS A 334 -23.54 -9.72 -35.80
C LYS A 334 -23.70 -8.42 -35.01
N TYR A 335 -22.62 -7.91 -34.42
CA TYR A 335 -22.61 -6.70 -33.60
C TYR A 335 -21.98 -5.49 -34.31
N SER A 336 -21.98 -5.49 -35.65
CA SER A 336 -21.41 -4.43 -36.49
C SER A 336 -22.25 -3.15 -36.50
N ASP A 337 -23.54 -3.25 -36.16
CA ASP A 337 -24.49 -2.14 -36.03
C ASP A 337 -24.29 -1.29 -34.75
N GLY A 338 -23.31 -1.65 -33.92
CA GLY A 338 -23.03 -0.97 -32.66
C GLY A 338 -23.92 -1.42 -31.50
N SER A 339 -24.76 -2.43 -31.70
CA SER A 339 -25.60 -3.00 -30.63
C SER A 339 -24.78 -3.44 -29.42
N LEU A 340 -25.44 -3.42 -28.25
CA LEU A 340 -24.85 -3.84 -26.98
C LEU A 340 -24.52 -5.34 -27.04
N ILE A 341 -23.27 -5.68 -26.75
CA ILE A 341 -22.83 -7.06 -26.68
C ILE A 341 -23.17 -7.56 -25.27
N PRO A 342 -24.08 -8.53 -25.07
CA PRO A 342 -24.44 -8.99 -23.74
C PRO A 342 -23.27 -9.74 -23.09
N LYS A 343 -23.10 -9.57 -21.78
CA LYS A 343 -22.16 -10.39 -21.00
C LYS A 343 -22.65 -11.84 -20.98
N PRO A 344 -21.80 -12.83 -21.26
CA PRO A 344 -22.16 -14.23 -21.06
C PRO A 344 -22.43 -14.57 -19.59
N GLU A 345 -23.41 -15.43 -19.32
CA GLU A 345 -23.69 -15.96 -17.97
C GLU A 345 -22.48 -16.70 -17.36
N TYR A 346 -21.67 -17.33 -18.20
CA TYR A 346 -20.44 -18.02 -17.80
C TYR A 346 -19.23 -17.09 -17.65
N TRP A 347 -19.40 -15.77 -17.64
CA TRP A 347 -18.31 -14.82 -17.52
C TRP A 347 -18.56 -13.84 -16.36
N GLY A 348 -17.52 -13.60 -15.55
CA GLY A 348 -17.60 -12.65 -14.45
C GLY A 348 -16.32 -12.57 -13.62
N GLY A 349 -16.42 -11.90 -12.47
CA GLY A 349 -15.30 -11.63 -11.57
C GLY A 349 -15.23 -12.58 -10.38
N TYR A 350 -14.00 -12.78 -9.90
CA TYR A 350 -13.73 -13.28 -8.55
C TYR A 350 -12.99 -12.19 -7.77
N ARG A 351 -13.20 -12.19 -6.45
CA ARG A 351 -12.40 -11.41 -5.50
C ARG A 351 -11.76 -12.35 -4.48
N LEU A 352 -10.49 -12.12 -4.17
CA LEU A 352 -9.78 -12.77 -3.08
C LEU A 352 -9.72 -11.82 -1.89
N THR A 353 -10.22 -12.25 -0.74
CA THR A 353 -10.04 -11.55 0.54
C THR A 353 -8.82 -12.14 1.23
N PRO A 354 -7.77 -11.34 1.43
CA PRO A 354 -6.48 -11.82 1.90
C PRO A 354 -6.55 -12.21 3.37
N THR A 355 -5.96 -13.35 3.70
CA THR A 355 -5.68 -13.79 5.07
C THR A 355 -4.17 -13.83 5.35
N LEU A 356 -3.36 -13.75 4.29
CA LEU A 356 -1.90 -13.70 4.36
C LEU A 356 -1.31 -12.85 3.24
N PHE A 357 -0.29 -12.08 3.57
CA PHE A 357 0.65 -11.47 2.62
C PHE A 357 2.06 -11.95 2.90
N GLU A 358 2.87 -12.08 1.86
CA GLU A 358 4.32 -12.09 1.99
C GLU A 358 4.92 -11.08 1.02
N PHE A 359 5.72 -10.16 1.55
CA PHE A 359 6.55 -9.24 0.77
C PHE A 359 7.97 -9.75 0.78
N TRP A 360 8.48 -10.02 -0.42
CA TRP A 360 9.84 -10.48 -0.63
C TRP A 360 10.61 -9.44 -1.43
N GLN A 361 11.77 -9.02 -0.92
CA GLN A 361 12.71 -8.14 -1.60
C GLN A 361 14.04 -8.88 -1.78
N GLY A 362 14.42 -9.04 -3.03
CA GLY A 362 15.65 -9.68 -3.45
C GLY A 362 16.86 -8.84 -3.07
N GLN A 363 17.91 -9.54 -2.66
CA GLN A 363 19.18 -8.99 -2.19
C GLN A 363 20.29 -9.77 -2.88
N GLN A 364 21.36 -9.08 -3.28
CA GLN A 364 22.50 -9.73 -3.96
C GLN A 364 23.20 -10.77 -3.07
N SER A 365 23.19 -10.55 -1.76
CA SER A 365 23.75 -11.43 -0.74
C SER A 365 23.02 -12.78 -0.61
N ARG A 366 21.84 -12.93 -1.22
CA ARG A 366 20.87 -14.03 -1.02
C ARG A 366 20.17 -14.01 0.34
N LEU A 367 20.52 -13.06 1.22
CA LEU A 367 19.79 -12.81 2.45
C LEU A 367 18.56 -11.95 2.15
N HIS A 368 17.57 -12.54 1.49
CA HIS A 368 16.38 -11.82 1.05
C HIS A 368 15.52 -11.35 2.24
N ASP A 369 14.94 -10.17 2.10
CA ASP A 369 13.96 -9.68 3.07
C ASP A 369 12.62 -10.33 2.81
N ARG A 370 12.05 -10.94 3.85
CA ARG A 370 10.73 -11.59 3.81
C ARG A 370 9.92 -11.13 4.99
N LEU A 371 8.87 -10.34 4.73
CA LEU A 371 7.91 -9.91 5.73
C LEU A 371 6.57 -10.59 5.44
N GLN A 372 6.12 -11.44 6.34
CA GLN A 372 4.83 -12.09 6.29
C GLN A 372 3.85 -11.33 7.17
N TYR A 373 2.66 -11.06 6.63
CA TYR A 373 1.52 -10.55 7.38
C TYR A 373 0.48 -11.66 7.44
N SER A 374 0.00 -12.02 8.62
CA SER A 374 -1.03 -13.05 8.79
C SER A 374 -2.17 -12.53 9.67
N GLN A 375 -3.41 -12.91 9.36
CA GLN A 375 -4.55 -12.57 10.20
C GLN A 375 -4.56 -13.41 11.48
N ARG A 376 -4.79 -12.76 12.61
CA ARG A 376 -5.05 -13.37 13.92
C ARG A 376 -6.34 -12.82 14.49
N GLU A 377 -7.09 -13.67 15.18
CA GLU A 377 -8.25 -13.25 15.97
C GLU A 377 -7.80 -12.92 17.40
N VAL A 378 -8.02 -11.68 17.83
CA VAL A 378 -7.74 -11.20 19.19
C VAL A 378 -9.01 -10.53 19.72
N ASP A 379 -9.55 -11.04 20.82
CA ASP A 379 -10.76 -10.52 21.50
C ASP A 379 -11.98 -10.32 20.58
N GLY A 380 -12.13 -11.17 19.56
CA GLY A 380 -13.23 -11.10 18.58
C GLY A 380 -13.03 -10.06 17.48
N SER A 381 -11.82 -9.51 17.36
CA SER A 381 -11.39 -8.63 16.27
C SER A 381 -10.27 -9.26 15.46
N THR A 382 -10.34 -9.15 14.13
CA THR A 382 -9.28 -9.60 13.23
C THR A 382 -8.16 -8.56 13.17
N THR A 383 -6.97 -8.94 13.60
CA THR A 383 -5.74 -8.13 13.52
C THR A 383 -4.73 -8.75 12.56
N TRP A 384 -3.78 -7.97 12.07
CA TRP A 384 -2.65 -8.45 11.29
C TRP A 384 -1.40 -8.52 12.17
N ASP A 385 -0.79 -9.70 12.23
CA ASP A 385 0.53 -9.92 12.82
C ASP A 385 1.60 -9.86 11.72
N ILE A 386 2.78 -9.33 12.04
CA ILE A 386 3.89 -9.17 11.11
C ILE A 386 5.08 -9.98 11.61
N GLU A 387 5.62 -10.85 10.76
CA GLU A 387 6.77 -11.69 11.09
C GLU A 387 7.83 -11.60 10.00
N ARG A 388 9.10 -11.64 10.40
CA ARG A 388 10.21 -11.79 9.46
C ARG A 388 10.52 -13.26 9.25
N LEU A 389 10.61 -13.68 7.99
CA LEU A 389 10.97 -15.05 7.63
C LEU A 389 12.44 -15.12 7.18
N SER A 390 13.11 -16.24 7.47
CA SER A 390 14.40 -16.56 6.86
C SER A 390 14.24 -16.72 5.35
N PRO A 391 15.19 -16.21 4.53
CA PRO A 391 15.21 -16.43 3.09
C PRO A 391 15.45 -17.89 2.69
#